data_AF-A0A7S3NER6-F1
#
_entry.id   AF-A0A7S3NER6-F1
#
_cell.length_a   1.000
_cell.length_b   1.000
_cell.length_c   1.000
_cell.angle_alpha   90.00
_cell.angle_beta   90.00
_cell.angle_gamma   90.00
#
_symmetry.space_group_name_H-M   'P 1'
#
loop_
_entity.id
_entity.type
_entity.pdbx_description
1 polymer ?
#
loop_
_entity_poly.entity_id
_entity_poly.type
_entity_poly.pdbx_seq_one_letter_code
_entity_poly.pdbx_strand_id
1 'polypeptide(L)'
;MLNGVYEKLVNGSKVKLIRGWAKFVNNKTVEVNGTDRYTADHILIATGGCPKTIGYEGEEHAINSDGFFDIEELPKKVVVYGSGYIGTELGQILHAFGTKVIQVARNDLLAFVDDEVRDTLLESMKINNYDFRSGLTIEKIEKISNKNLNVHFSDGTVEENVEYMLSAVGRKPNTENLGLETTDIQVNKAGYIAVDEFEATTVEGVYAIGDVIGKIELTPVAIRAGRTLVERLFNNRPGLKMDYENVPTVIFSHPPIGMIGLTEKQAKEKFGEENVGVYKSKFTNMFYSLIEDAEKKPKTLIKYITNKLDDERVIGVHLCGRNADEMLQGVGIAVKMGATKKDFDRCVAIHPTGSEEFVLCDPAI
;
A
#
# COMPACT_ATOMS: atom_id res chain seq x y z
N MET A 1 -14.71 -16.00 5.94
CA MET A 1 -14.18 -15.03 4.93
C MET A 1 -14.88 -13.69 5.05
N LEU A 2 -14.15 -12.60 4.76
CA LEU A 2 -14.60 -11.22 4.85
C LEU A 2 -15.82 -10.89 3.97
N ASN A 3 -15.91 -11.50 2.77
CA ASN A 3 -17.04 -11.33 1.84
C ASN A 3 -18.40 -11.68 2.47
N GLY A 4 -18.46 -12.73 3.29
CA GLY A 4 -19.69 -13.11 3.98
C GLY A 4 -20.11 -12.12 5.06
N VAL A 5 -19.17 -11.36 5.63
CA VAL A 5 -19.49 -10.27 6.58
C VAL A 5 -20.12 -9.10 5.81
N TYR A 6 -19.53 -8.69 4.69
CA TYR A 6 -20.07 -7.61 3.88
C TYR A 6 -21.44 -7.94 3.28
N GLU A 7 -21.67 -9.18 2.85
CA GLU A 7 -22.97 -9.61 2.35
C GLU A 7 -24.06 -9.51 3.43
N LYS A 8 -23.75 -9.89 4.68
CA LYS A 8 -24.68 -9.72 5.81
C LYS A 8 -25.01 -8.25 6.06
N LEU A 9 -24.02 -7.36 5.98
CA LEU A 9 -24.23 -5.91 6.15
C LEU A 9 -25.12 -5.32 5.04
N VAL A 10 -24.88 -5.72 3.79
CA VAL A 10 -25.69 -5.30 2.63
C VAL A 10 -27.14 -5.77 2.79
N ASN A 11 -27.33 -7.04 3.14
CA ASN A 11 -28.67 -7.61 3.34
C ASN A 11 -29.43 -6.95 4.50
N GLY A 12 -28.73 -6.55 5.56
CA GLY A 12 -29.31 -5.81 6.69
C GLY A 12 -29.72 -4.36 6.37
N SER A 13 -29.20 -3.79 5.28
CA SER A 13 -29.34 -2.36 4.94
C SER A 13 -30.43 -2.06 3.90
N LYS A 14 -31.31 -3.02 3.60
CA LYS A 14 -32.33 -2.93 2.53
C LYS A 14 -31.76 -2.62 1.14
N VAL A 15 -30.49 -2.92 0.91
CA VAL A 15 -29.84 -2.77 -0.40
C VAL A 15 -30.19 -3.98 -1.27
N LYS A 16 -30.64 -3.74 -2.51
CA LYS A 16 -30.87 -4.81 -3.49
C LYS A 16 -29.51 -5.25 -4.06
N LEU A 17 -29.06 -6.45 -3.66
CA LEU A 17 -27.87 -7.08 -4.25
C LEU A 17 -28.24 -7.78 -5.56
N ILE A 18 -27.57 -7.39 -6.66
CA ILE A 18 -27.66 -8.08 -7.95
C ILE A 18 -26.30 -8.70 -8.22
N ARG A 19 -26.26 -10.03 -8.41
CA ARG A 19 -25.02 -10.75 -8.70
C ARG A 19 -24.84 -10.88 -10.20
N GLY A 20 -23.79 -10.25 -10.71
CA GLY A 20 -23.46 -10.28 -12.13
C GLY A 20 -22.42 -9.23 -12.49
N TRP A 21 -21.90 -9.34 -13.71
CA TRP A 21 -21.03 -8.32 -14.27
C TRP A 21 -21.87 -7.20 -14.89
N ALA A 22 -21.73 -5.98 -14.39
CA ALA A 22 -22.41 -4.80 -14.91
C ALA A 22 -21.57 -4.12 -15.99
N LYS A 23 -22.19 -3.72 -17.10
CA LYS A 23 -21.57 -2.93 -18.16
C LYS A 23 -22.45 -1.75 -18.52
N PHE A 24 -21.86 -0.57 -18.74
CA PHE A 24 -22.59 0.55 -19.33
C PHE A 24 -23.05 0.22 -20.75
N VAL A 25 -24.27 0.64 -21.08
CA VAL A 25 -24.79 0.63 -22.46
C VAL A 25 -25.05 2.06 -22.98
N ASN A 26 -25.00 3.04 -22.08
CA ASN A 26 -24.93 4.48 -22.32
C ASN A 26 -24.54 5.17 -20.99
N ASN A 27 -24.44 6.51 -20.96
CA ASN A 27 -24.09 7.32 -19.78
C ASN A 27 -24.84 7.01 -18.47
N LYS A 28 -26.08 6.49 -18.53
CA LYS A 28 -26.96 6.35 -17.36
C LYS A 28 -27.63 4.99 -17.21
N THR A 29 -27.26 4.03 -18.05
CA THR A 29 -27.85 2.70 -18.01
C THR A 29 -26.75 1.65 -17.96
N VAL A 30 -26.87 0.72 -17.03
CA VAL A 30 -26.03 -0.48 -16.95
C VAL A 30 -26.86 -1.72 -17.28
N GLU A 31 -26.24 -2.66 -17.96
CA GLU A 31 -26.77 -3.99 -18.22
C GLU A 31 -26.01 -5.01 -17.36
N VAL A 32 -26.75 -5.91 -16.71
CA VAL A 32 -26.18 -6.96 -15.86
C VAL A 32 -26.53 -8.31 -16.47
N ASN A 33 -25.51 -9.18 -16.61
CA ASN A 33 -25.63 -10.53 -17.17
C ASN A 33 -26.22 -10.58 -18.61
N GLY A 34 -26.17 -9.47 -19.36
CA GLY A 34 -26.62 -9.41 -20.75
C GLY A 34 -28.13 -9.33 -20.95
N THR A 35 -28.92 -9.21 -19.87
CA THR A 35 -30.39 -9.26 -19.94
C THR A 35 -31.03 -8.06 -19.26
N ASP A 36 -30.65 -7.79 -18.02
CA ASP A 36 -31.38 -6.86 -17.17
C ASP A 36 -30.73 -5.48 -17.23
N ARG A 37 -31.53 -4.46 -17.53
CA ARG A 37 -31.07 -3.07 -17.60
C ARG A 37 -31.55 -2.27 -16.41
N TYR A 38 -30.65 -1.47 -15.87
CA TYR A 38 -30.86 -0.63 -14.69
C TYR A 38 -30.40 0.79 -14.96
N THR A 39 -31.13 1.78 -14.44
CA THR A 39 -30.76 3.19 -14.47
C THR A 39 -30.96 3.80 -13.09
N ALA A 40 -30.25 4.89 -12.81
CA ALA A 40 -30.31 5.63 -11.56
C ALA A 40 -29.86 7.08 -11.76
N ASP A 41 -30.34 7.99 -10.89
CA ASP A 41 -29.88 9.37 -10.84
C ASP A 41 -28.37 9.44 -10.54
N HIS A 42 -27.91 8.54 -9.66
CA HIS A 42 -26.52 8.41 -9.24
C HIS A 42 -25.98 7.00 -9.49
N ILE A 43 -24.84 6.91 -10.17
CA ILE A 43 -24.12 5.65 -10.42
C ILE A 43 -22.71 5.79 -9.84
N LEU A 44 -22.27 4.81 -9.03
CA LEU A 44 -20.93 4.76 -8.48
C LEU A 44 -20.14 3.59 -9.07
N ILE A 45 -18.97 3.89 -9.64
CA ILE A 45 -17.99 2.92 -10.12
C ILE A 45 -16.96 2.67 -9.02
N ALA A 46 -16.99 1.48 -8.43
CA ALA A 46 -16.06 1.06 -7.37
C ALA A 46 -15.48 -0.33 -7.67
N THR A 47 -15.02 -0.52 -8.91
CA THR A 47 -14.62 -1.84 -9.45
C THR A 47 -13.24 -2.30 -9.01
N GLY A 48 -12.50 -1.47 -8.26
CA GLY A 48 -11.18 -1.80 -7.74
C GLY A 48 -10.12 -1.97 -8.83
N GLY A 49 -9.14 -2.84 -8.56
CA GLY A 49 -8.09 -3.22 -9.50
C GLY A 49 -7.76 -4.71 -9.44
N CYS A 50 -6.83 -5.14 -10.28
CA CYS A 50 -6.31 -6.51 -10.34
C CYS A 50 -4.78 -6.51 -10.48
N PRO A 51 -4.10 -7.62 -10.16
CA PRO A 51 -2.66 -7.75 -10.39
C PRO A 51 -2.29 -7.52 -11.86
N LYS A 52 -1.18 -6.82 -12.08
CA LYS A 52 -0.67 -6.52 -13.42
C LYS A 52 0.28 -7.63 -13.91
N THR A 53 0.25 -7.89 -15.21
CA THR A 53 1.26 -8.68 -15.95
C THR A 53 2.17 -7.76 -16.77
N ILE A 54 3.41 -8.18 -17.02
CA ILE A 54 4.44 -7.36 -17.70
C ILE A 54 5.10 -8.05 -18.92
N GLY A 55 4.79 -9.30 -19.20
CA GLY A 55 5.05 -9.97 -20.48
C GLY A 55 6.42 -10.63 -20.67
N TYR A 56 7.06 -11.12 -19.61
CA TYR A 56 8.26 -11.98 -19.75
C TYR A 56 7.89 -13.42 -20.14
N GLU A 57 8.83 -14.18 -20.72
CA GLU A 57 8.56 -15.55 -21.18
C GLU A 57 8.20 -16.46 -19.99
N GLY A 58 7.09 -17.21 -20.10
CA GLY A 58 6.61 -18.10 -19.04
C GLY A 58 5.90 -17.38 -17.89
N GLU A 59 5.51 -16.11 -18.04
CA GLU A 59 4.74 -15.37 -17.01
C GLU A 59 3.45 -16.09 -16.58
N GLU A 60 2.83 -16.86 -17.46
CA GLU A 60 1.66 -17.69 -17.16
C GLU A 60 1.92 -18.81 -16.13
N HIS A 61 3.20 -19.09 -15.81
CA HIS A 61 3.59 -20.03 -14.76
C HIS A 61 3.75 -19.35 -13.39
N ALA A 62 3.79 -18.02 -13.34
CA ALA A 62 3.82 -17.27 -12.10
C ALA A 62 2.42 -17.16 -11.48
N ILE A 63 2.36 -17.21 -10.15
CA ILE A 63 1.19 -16.79 -9.40
C ILE A 63 1.27 -15.29 -9.10
N ASN A 64 0.15 -14.69 -8.73
CA ASN A 64 0.09 -13.31 -8.23
C ASN A 64 -0.38 -13.33 -6.76
N SER A 65 -0.70 -12.15 -6.21
CA SER A 65 -1.21 -12.03 -4.84
C SER A 65 -2.50 -12.82 -4.59
N ASP A 66 -3.34 -13.03 -5.60
CA ASP A 66 -4.57 -13.81 -5.45
C ASP A 66 -4.22 -15.30 -5.29
N GLY A 67 -3.37 -15.81 -6.20
CA GLY A 67 -2.88 -17.18 -6.14
C GLY A 67 -2.03 -17.49 -4.90
N PHE A 68 -1.41 -16.49 -4.27
CA PHE A 68 -0.74 -16.66 -2.98
C PHE A 68 -1.71 -17.15 -1.88
N PHE A 69 -2.93 -16.63 -1.85
CA PHE A 69 -3.92 -17.01 -0.85
C PHE A 69 -4.58 -18.37 -1.14
N ASP A 70 -4.36 -18.93 -2.33
CA ASP A 70 -4.78 -20.28 -2.71
C ASP A 70 -3.72 -21.36 -2.39
N ILE A 71 -2.55 -20.97 -1.86
CA ILE A 71 -1.51 -21.93 -1.46
C ILE A 71 -1.97 -22.71 -0.22
N GLU A 72 -2.13 -24.03 -0.38
CA GLU A 72 -2.56 -24.94 0.70
C GLU A 72 -1.40 -25.51 1.53
N GLU A 73 -0.24 -25.69 0.91
CA GLU A 73 0.96 -26.27 1.52
C GLU A 73 2.09 -25.24 1.54
N LEU A 74 2.78 -25.09 2.68
CA LEU A 74 3.91 -24.16 2.78
C LEU A 74 5.03 -24.56 1.80
N PRO A 75 5.38 -23.71 0.83
CA PRO A 75 6.38 -24.07 -0.16
C PRO A 75 7.80 -24.04 0.42
N LYS A 76 8.69 -24.84 -0.14
CA LYS A 76 10.09 -24.90 0.29
C LYS A 76 10.93 -23.75 -0.26
N LYS A 77 10.65 -23.33 -1.51
CA LYS A 77 11.40 -22.28 -2.20
C LYS A 77 10.47 -21.44 -3.06
N VAL A 78 10.53 -20.13 -2.88
CA VAL A 78 9.73 -19.15 -3.63
C VAL A 78 10.63 -18.04 -4.14
N VAL A 79 10.42 -17.64 -5.39
CA VAL A 79 10.95 -16.38 -5.92
C VAL A 79 9.81 -15.36 -5.90
N VAL A 80 10.08 -14.16 -5.38
CA VAL A 80 9.13 -13.04 -5.39
C VAL A 80 9.69 -11.96 -6.29
N TYR A 81 8.90 -11.48 -7.25
CA TYR A 81 9.31 -10.39 -8.14
C TYR A 81 8.50 -9.13 -7.89
N GLY A 82 9.19 -8.08 -7.43
CA GLY A 82 8.62 -6.77 -7.15
C GLY A 82 9.16 -6.19 -5.85
N SER A 83 9.41 -4.87 -5.86
CA SER A 83 9.92 -4.12 -4.70
C SER A 83 8.83 -3.38 -3.91
N GLY A 84 7.55 -3.59 -4.24
CA GLY A 84 6.42 -2.94 -3.58
C GLY A 84 6.04 -3.56 -2.23
N TYR A 85 5.03 -2.98 -1.58
CA TYR A 85 4.53 -3.45 -0.29
C TYR A 85 4.04 -4.91 -0.35
N ILE A 86 3.28 -5.30 -1.38
CA ILE A 86 2.77 -6.68 -1.54
C ILE A 86 3.92 -7.71 -1.58
N GLY A 87 4.93 -7.49 -2.42
CA GLY A 87 6.06 -8.42 -2.55
C GLY A 87 6.84 -8.54 -1.24
N THR A 88 7.04 -7.42 -0.55
CA THR A 88 7.74 -7.36 0.73
C THR A 88 6.95 -8.09 1.83
N GLU A 89 5.66 -7.81 1.98
CA GLU A 89 4.79 -8.42 2.99
C GLU A 89 4.67 -9.92 2.79
N LEU A 90 4.23 -10.36 1.59
CA LEU A 90 3.99 -11.78 1.32
C LEU A 90 5.29 -12.58 1.31
N GLY A 91 6.37 -12.01 0.78
CA GLY A 91 7.69 -12.63 0.81
C GLY A 91 8.20 -12.81 2.24
N GLN A 92 8.08 -11.81 3.10
CA GLN A 92 8.52 -11.93 4.50
C GLN A 92 7.61 -12.84 5.33
N ILE A 93 6.31 -12.92 5.03
CA ILE A 93 5.40 -13.90 5.66
C ILE A 93 5.89 -15.32 5.38
N LEU A 94 6.18 -15.66 4.12
CA LEU A 94 6.70 -16.98 3.75
C LEU A 94 8.04 -17.27 4.44
N HIS A 95 8.96 -16.30 4.43
CA HIS A 95 10.25 -16.44 5.09
C HIS A 95 10.12 -16.68 6.59
N ALA A 96 9.21 -15.96 7.26
CA ALA A 96 8.93 -16.14 8.68
C ALA A 96 8.39 -17.56 9.01
N PHE A 97 7.70 -18.20 8.07
CA PHE A 97 7.27 -19.59 8.18
C PHE A 97 8.35 -20.62 7.79
N GLY A 98 9.53 -20.17 7.32
CA GLY A 98 10.67 -21.02 7.00
C GLY A 98 10.84 -21.37 5.52
N THR A 99 10.04 -20.79 4.62
CA THR A 99 10.26 -20.89 3.17
C THR A 99 11.55 -20.18 2.78
N LYS A 100 12.37 -20.78 1.92
CA LYS A 100 13.48 -20.06 1.28
C LYS A 100 12.93 -19.06 0.27
N VAL A 101 12.99 -17.78 0.60
CA VAL A 101 12.50 -16.70 -0.27
C VAL A 101 13.67 -15.97 -0.92
N ILE A 102 13.60 -15.78 -2.23
CA ILE A 102 14.47 -14.88 -2.99
C ILE A 102 13.58 -13.78 -3.57
N GLN A 103 13.66 -12.57 -3.03
CA GLN A 103 12.95 -11.42 -3.57
C GLN A 103 13.87 -10.67 -4.53
N VAL A 104 13.41 -10.48 -5.76
CA VAL A 104 14.14 -9.74 -6.80
C VAL A 104 13.32 -8.55 -7.27
N ALA A 105 14.00 -7.48 -7.67
CA ALA A 105 13.34 -6.32 -8.28
C ALA A 105 14.31 -5.52 -9.14
N ARG A 106 13.76 -4.83 -10.15
CA ARG A 106 14.51 -3.87 -10.97
C ARG A 106 15.01 -2.66 -10.16
N ASN A 107 14.17 -2.19 -9.24
CA ASN A 107 14.41 -0.97 -8.45
C ASN A 107 14.72 -1.33 -7.00
N ASP A 108 15.11 -0.33 -6.22
CA ASP A 108 15.28 -0.46 -4.78
C ASP A 108 13.97 -0.87 -4.09
N LEU A 109 14.13 -1.59 -2.96
CA LEU A 109 13.02 -2.00 -2.09
C LEU A 109 12.22 -0.77 -1.65
N LEU A 110 10.90 -0.76 -1.80
CA LEU A 110 10.03 0.30 -1.26
C LEU A 110 10.55 1.71 -1.54
N ALA A 111 10.97 2.01 -2.78
CA ALA A 111 11.61 3.28 -3.16
C ALA A 111 10.78 4.56 -2.87
N PHE A 112 9.50 4.42 -2.51
CA PHE A 112 8.62 5.51 -2.08
C PHE A 112 8.68 5.81 -0.56
N VAL A 113 9.32 4.95 0.23
CA VAL A 113 9.55 5.12 1.68
C VAL A 113 10.78 5.98 1.91
N ASP A 114 10.80 6.72 3.03
CA ASP A 114 11.97 7.49 3.46
C ASP A 114 13.24 6.61 3.52
N ASP A 115 14.35 7.15 3.02
CA ASP A 115 15.57 6.37 2.78
C ASP A 115 16.11 5.71 4.07
N GLU A 116 16.14 6.41 5.21
CA GLU A 116 16.64 5.83 6.47
C GLU A 116 15.72 4.74 7.05
N VAL A 117 14.41 4.85 6.78
CA VAL A 117 13.41 3.87 7.18
C VAL A 117 13.54 2.61 6.32
N ARG A 118 13.75 2.77 5.02
CA ARG A 118 14.08 1.66 4.12
C ARG A 118 15.38 0.97 4.53
N ASP A 119 16.43 1.73 4.82
CA ASP A 119 17.73 1.18 5.23
C ASP A 119 17.61 0.40 6.56
N THR A 120 16.79 0.89 7.50
CA THR A 120 16.50 0.18 8.75
C THR A 120 15.80 -1.16 8.50
N LEU A 121 14.87 -1.24 7.53
CA LEU A 121 14.26 -2.50 7.13
C LEU A 121 15.27 -3.44 6.47
N LEU A 122 16.13 -2.94 5.58
CA LEU A 122 17.17 -3.74 4.93
C LEU A 122 18.20 -4.30 5.92
N GLU A 123 18.59 -3.53 6.94
CA GLU A 123 19.39 -3.99 8.07
C GLU A 123 18.72 -5.18 8.78
N SER A 124 17.41 -5.08 9.05
CA SER A 124 16.64 -6.17 9.65
C SER A 124 16.54 -7.39 8.73
N MET A 125 16.30 -7.19 7.43
CA MET A 125 16.27 -8.27 6.45
C MET A 125 17.59 -9.06 6.47
N LYS A 126 18.73 -8.37 6.52
CA LYS A 126 20.05 -8.99 6.63
C LYS A 126 20.22 -9.78 7.92
N ILE A 127 19.82 -9.23 9.07
CA ILE A 127 19.85 -9.93 10.36
C ILE A 127 19.03 -11.23 10.31
N ASN A 128 17.89 -11.21 9.61
CA ASN A 128 16.99 -12.34 9.47
C ASN A 128 17.32 -13.26 8.29
N ASN A 129 18.44 -13.06 7.59
CA ASN A 129 18.84 -13.82 6.39
C ASN A 129 17.77 -13.82 5.28
N TYR A 130 17.06 -12.71 5.09
CA TYR A 130 16.13 -12.52 3.99
C TYR A 130 16.88 -12.07 2.73
N ASP A 131 16.76 -12.83 1.64
CA ASP A 131 17.49 -12.59 0.38
C ASP A 131 16.72 -11.63 -0.52
N PHE A 132 17.10 -10.35 -0.50
CA PHE A 132 16.62 -9.33 -1.42
C PHE A 132 17.74 -8.92 -2.40
N ARG A 133 17.43 -8.91 -3.70
CA ARG A 133 18.37 -8.54 -4.77
C ARG A 133 17.76 -7.44 -5.66
N SER A 134 18.35 -6.25 -5.58
CA SER A 134 18.00 -5.10 -6.43
C SER A 134 18.71 -5.16 -7.79
N GLY A 135 18.15 -4.49 -8.79
CA GLY A 135 18.74 -4.41 -10.14
C GLY A 135 18.60 -5.67 -10.99
N LEU A 136 17.76 -6.64 -10.57
CA LEU A 136 17.52 -7.88 -11.30
C LEU A 136 16.10 -7.93 -11.87
N THR A 137 15.98 -8.42 -13.10
CA THR A 137 14.69 -8.70 -13.75
C THR A 137 14.58 -10.17 -14.14
N ILE A 138 13.34 -10.65 -14.30
CA ILE A 138 13.04 -11.99 -14.81
C ILE A 138 13.16 -11.97 -16.34
N GLU A 139 13.99 -12.84 -16.90
CA GLU A 139 14.05 -13.07 -18.34
C GLU A 139 13.03 -14.11 -18.78
N LYS A 140 12.99 -15.23 -18.07
CA LYS A 140 12.16 -16.39 -18.40
C LYS A 140 11.84 -17.22 -17.17
N ILE A 141 10.64 -17.82 -17.16
CA ILE A 141 10.28 -18.94 -16.28
C ILE A 141 10.17 -20.20 -17.13
N GLU A 142 10.95 -21.22 -16.79
CA GLU A 142 10.87 -22.56 -17.39
C GLU A 142 10.12 -23.50 -16.44
N LYS A 143 9.05 -24.13 -16.92
CA LYS A 143 8.32 -25.14 -16.17
C LYS A 143 8.99 -26.50 -16.33
N ILE A 144 9.59 -27.01 -15.25
CA ILE A 144 10.27 -28.31 -15.23
C ILE A 144 9.31 -29.45 -14.86
N SER A 145 8.36 -29.18 -13.97
CA SER A 145 7.30 -30.13 -13.60
C SER A 145 6.05 -29.41 -13.11
N ASN A 146 5.05 -30.14 -12.62
CA ASN A 146 3.86 -29.53 -12.02
C ASN A 146 4.16 -28.73 -10.75
N LYS A 147 5.25 -29.03 -10.06
CA LYS A 147 5.61 -28.38 -8.78
C LYS A 147 6.93 -27.63 -8.81
N ASN A 148 7.69 -27.65 -9.92
CA ASN A 148 9.02 -27.03 -9.98
C ASN A 148 9.16 -26.15 -11.23
N LEU A 149 9.71 -24.97 -11.00
CA LEU A 149 10.09 -23.96 -11.97
C LEU A 149 11.61 -23.72 -11.90
N ASN A 150 12.20 -23.36 -13.03
CA ASN A 150 13.49 -22.67 -13.08
C ASN A 150 13.23 -21.21 -13.45
N VAL A 151 13.80 -20.28 -12.69
CA VAL A 151 13.63 -18.84 -12.92
C VAL A 151 14.96 -18.27 -13.39
N HIS A 152 14.97 -17.72 -14.60
CA HIS A 152 16.15 -17.11 -15.24
C HIS A 152 16.14 -15.60 -15.01
N PHE A 153 17.27 -15.07 -14.56
CA PHE A 153 17.45 -13.64 -14.30
C PHE A 153 18.29 -12.95 -15.38
N SER A 154 18.18 -11.62 -15.43
CA SER A 154 18.87 -10.76 -16.41
C SER A 154 20.38 -10.73 -16.34
N ASP A 155 20.98 -11.28 -15.28
CA ASP A 155 22.43 -11.42 -15.13
C ASP A 155 22.94 -12.80 -15.60
N GLY A 156 22.05 -13.64 -16.15
CA GLY A 156 22.34 -14.99 -16.60
C GLY A 156 22.29 -16.05 -15.49
N THR A 157 22.03 -15.66 -14.23
CA THR A 157 21.86 -16.63 -13.14
C THR A 157 20.48 -17.30 -13.18
N VAL A 158 20.38 -18.49 -12.60
CA VAL A 158 19.17 -19.31 -12.59
C VAL A 158 18.89 -19.82 -11.19
N GLU A 159 17.66 -19.63 -10.71
CA GLU A 159 17.17 -20.27 -9.50
C GLU A 159 16.38 -21.52 -9.85
N GLU A 160 16.96 -22.68 -9.55
CA GLU A 160 16.35 -23.98 -9.83
C GLU A 160 15.40 -24.44 -8.72
N ASN A 161 14.49 -25.37 -9.05
CA ASN A 161 13.58 -26.02 -8.10
C ASN A 161 12.75 -25.02 -7.28
N VAL A 162 12.27 -23.97 -7.93
CA VAL A 162 11.37 -22.98 -7.34
C VAL A 162 9.95 -23.53 -7.40
N GLU A 163 9.27 -23.64 -6.24
CA GLU A 163 7.92 -24.21 -6.20
C GLU A 163 6.86 -23.19 -6.64
N TYR A 164 7.05 -21.92 -6.28
CA TYR A 164 6.23 -20.82 -6.77
C TYR A 164 7.07 -19.61 -7.16
N MET A 165 6.64 -18.96 -8.23
CA MET A 165 7.08 -17.64 -8.62
C MET A 165 5.95 -16.65 -8.36
N LEU A 166 6.11 -15.76 -7.38
CA LEU A 166 5.12 -14.75 -7.01
C LEU A 166 5.42 -13.43 -7.72
N SER A 167 4.58 -13.07 -8.69
CA SER A 167 4.63 -11.76 -9.36
C SER A 167 3.85 -10.72 -8.55
N ALA A 168 4.57 -9.72 -8.02
CA ALA A 168 4.07 -8.61 -7.23
C ALA A 168 4.50 -7.25 -7.84
N VAL A 169 4.39 -7.15 -9.16
CA VAL A 169 4.90 -6.03 -9.98
C VAL A 169 3.94 -4.83 -10.10
N GLY A 170 2.90 -4.80 -9.27
CA GLY A 170 1.90 -3.74 -9.23
C GLY A 170 0.51 -4.21 -9.67
N ARG A 171 -0.41 -3.25 -9.73
CA ARG A 171 -1.83 -3.46 -10.03
C ARG A 171 -2.26 -2.58 -11.19
N LYS A 172 -3.37 -2.92 -11.82
CA LYS A 172 -4.06 -2.11 -12.83
C LYS A 172 -5.54 -1.96 -12.46
N PRO A 173 -6.20 -0.85 -12.83
CA PRO A 173 -7.60 -0.64 -12.52
C PRO A 173 -8.51 -1.58 -13.32
N ASN A 174 -9.63 -2.00 -12.72
CA ASN A 174 -10.64 -2.83 -13.38
C ASN A 174 -11.59 -1.95 -14.21
N THR A 175 -11.09 -1.41 -15.33
CA THR A 175 -11.86 -0.61 -16.30
C THR A 175 -12.16 -1.34 -17.60
N GLU A 176 -11.46 -2.44 -17.87
CA GLU A 176 -11.74 -3.32 -19.01
C GLU A 176 -13.12 -3.96 -18.89
N ASN A 177 -13.81 -4.11 -20.03
CA ASN A 177 -15.14 -4.74 -20.11
C ASN A 177 -16.24 -4.07 -19.26
N LEU A 178 -16.10 -2.79 -18.89
CA LEU A 178 -17.14 -2.02 -18.21
C LEU A 178 -18.10 -1.28 -19.16
N GLY A 179 -17.89 -1.33 -20.48
CA GLY A 179 -18.73 -0.61 -21.44
C GLY A 179 -18.49 0.90 -21.45
N LEU A 180 -17.34 1.37 -20.92
CA LEU A 180 -17.02 2.80 -20.83
C LEU A 180 -16.95 3.47 -22.21
N GLU A 181 -16.65 2.72 -23.26
CA GLU A 181 -16.67 3.17 -24.66
C GLU A 181 -18.06 3.59 -25.14
N THR A 182 -19.12 3.22 -24.42
CA THR A 182 -20.51 3.66 -24.69
C THR A 182 -20.90 4.91 -23.91
N THR A 183 -19.94 5.50 -23.18
CA THR A 183 -20.16 6.64 -22.28
C THR A 183 -19.17 7.77 -22.58
N ASP A 184 -19.43 8.95 -22.04
CA ASP A 184 -18.49 10.08 -22.09
C ASP A 184 -17.44 10.04 -20.97
N ILE A 185 -17.41 8.98 -20.15
CA ILE A 185 -16.49 8.81 -19.02
C ILE A 185 -15.06 8.73 -19.51
N GLN A 186 -14.22 9.64 -19.04
CA GLN A 186 -12.81 9.70 -19.42
C GLN A 186 -11.95 8.75 -18.60
N VAL A 187 -11.02 8.08 -19.27
CA VAL A 187 -10.02 7.19 -18.69
C VAL A 187 -8.64 7.72 -19.07
N ASN A 188 -7.71 7.78 -18.11
CA ASN A 188 -6.35 8.25 -18.39
C ASN A 188 -5.51 7.18 -19.11
N LYS A 189 -4.30 7.55 -19.55
CA LYS A 189 -3.40 6.63 -20.28
C LYS A 189 -3.02 5.36 -19.51
N ALA A 190 -3.11 5.39 -18.18
CA ALA A 190 -2.83 4.24 -17.31
C ALA A 190 -4.09 3.39 -17.03
N GLY A 191 -5.24 3.73 -17.61
CA GLY A 191 -6.47 2.97 -17.49
C GLY A 191 -7.36 3.37 -16.32
N TYR A 192 -7.00 4.39 -15.53
CA TYR A 192 -7.80 4.85 -14.38
C TYR A 192 -8.88 5.84 -14.80
N ILE A 193 -10.05 5.78 -14.15
CA ILE A 193 -11.15 6.71 -14.40
C ILE A 193 -10.76 8.10 -13.89
N ALA A 194 -10.87 9.10 -14.77
CA ALA A 194 -10.61 10.48 -14.40
C ALA A 194 -11.77 11.03 -13.57
N VAL A 195 -11.44 11.63 -12.42
CA VAL A 195 -12.40 12.26 -11.52
C VAL A 195 -11.88 13.61 -11.00
N ASP A 196 -12.79 14.48 -10.59
CA ASP A 196 -12.46 15.73 -9.90
C ASP A 196 -12.16 15.52 -8.40
N GLU A 197 -12.12 16.62 -7.63
CA GLU A 197 -11.95 16.60 -6.16
C GLU A 197 -13.16 16.07 -5.40
N PHE A 198 -14.26 15.86 -6.12
CA PHE A 198 -15.57 15.41 -5.67
C PHE A 198 -15.89 14.02 -6.26
N GLU A 199 -14.89 13.27 -6.67
CA GLU A 199 -15.02 11.90 -7.19
C GLU A 199 -15.97 11.78 -8.39
N ALA A 200 -16.34 12.91 -9.02
CA ALA A 200 -17.27 12.97 -10.13
C ALA A 200 -16.51 12.73 -11.44
N THR A 201 -17.09 11.90 -12.29
CA THR A 201 -16.58 11.68 -13.65
C THR A 201 -17.04 12.82 -14.58
N THR A 202 -16.68 12.74 -15.85
CA THR A 202 -17.18 13.65 -16.90
C THR A 202 -18.68 13.52 -17.18
N VAL A 203 -19.33 12.43 -16.73
CA VAL A 203 -20.77 12.24 -16.85
C VAL A 203 -21.46 12.69 -15.56
N GLU A 204 -22.37 13.65 -15.66
CA GLU A 204 -23.14 14.16 -14.53
C GLU A 204 -23.82 13.02 -13.75
N GLY A 205 -23.68 12.99 -12.43
CA GLY A 205 -24.24 11.95 -11.57
C GLY A 205 -23.61 10.57 -11.73
N VAL A 206 -22.45 10.45 -12.37
CA VAL A 206 -21.63 9.24 -12.35
C VAL A 206 -20.32 9.54 -11.62
N TYR A 207 -19.98 8.70 -10.65
CA TYR A 207 -18.85 8.89 -9.74
C TYR A 207 -17.93 7.67 -9.77
N ALA A 208 -16.67 7.83 -9.37
CA ALA A 208 -15.76 6.71 -9.20
C ALA A 208 -14.88 6.86 -7.95
N ILE A 209 -14.67 5.77 -7.21
CA ILE A 209 -13.86 5.76 -5.97
C ILE A 209 -12.98 4.51 -5.86
N GLY A 210 -11.98 4.59 -4.98
CA GLY A 210 -11.07 3.47 -4.68
C GLY A 210 -10.00 3.28 -5.75
N ASP A 211 -9.47 2.08 -5.89
CA ASP A 211 -8.32 1.80 -6.75
C ASP A 211 -8.56 2.20 -8.22
N VAL A 212 -9.82 2.17 -8.70
CA VAL A 212 -10.16 2.46 -10.10
C VAL A 212 -9.84 3.90 -10.53
N ILE A 213 -9.64 4.83 -9.58
CA ILE A 213 -9.27 6.24 -9.86
C ILE A 213 -7.77 6.53 -9.66
N GLY A 214 -6.99 5.58 -9.14
CA GLY A 214 -5.53 5.70 -9.06
C GLY A 214 -4.99 6.80 -8.13
N LYS A 215 -5.80 7.28 -7.16
CA LYS A 215 -5.35 8.27 -6.16
C LYS A 215 -4.50 7.61 -5.07
N ILE A 216 -5.11 6.82 -4.19
CA ILE A 216 -4.44 6.06 -3.12
C ILE A 216 -5.15 4.71 -2.97
N GLU A 217 -4.42 3.62 -3.22
CA GLU A 217 -4.93 2.24 -3.26
C GLU A 217 -5.00 1.62 -1.85
N LEU A 218 -5.82 2.22 -0.97
CA LEU A 218 -6.01 1.78 0.42
C LEU A 218 -7.48 1.64 0.79
N THR A 219 -7.84 0.55 1.46
CA THR A 219 -9.21 0.29 1.92
C THR A 219 -9.83 1.43 2.74
N PRO A 220 -9.15 2.03 3.74
CA PRO A 220 -9.72 3.15 4.50
C PRO A 220 -10.00 4.39 3.64
N VAL A 221 -9.20 4.63 2.59
CA VAL A 221 -9.40 5.73 1.65
C VAL A 221 -10.68 5.50 0.84
N ALA A 222 -10.87 4.31 0.28
CA ALA A 222 -12.09 3.96 -0.45
C ALA A 222 -13.34 4.06 0.44
N ILE A 223 -13.28 3.55 1.68
CA ILE A 223 -14.38 3.63 2.65
C ILE A 223 -14.71 5.10 2.97
N ARG A 224 -13.69 5.93 3.25
CA ARG A 224 -13.92 7.33 3.59
C ARG A 224 -14.47 8.10 2.39
N ALA A 225 -13.92 7.91 1.19
CA ALA A 225 -14.42 8.54 -0.03
C ALA A 225 -15.88 8.15 -0.30
N GLY A 226 -16.24 6.87 -0.16
CA GLY A 226 -17.62 6.41 -0.32
C GLY A 226 -18.58 7.02 0.71
N ARG A 227 -18.18 7.08 1.99
CA ARG A 227 -18.98 7.74 3.04
C ARG A 227 -19.15 9.24 2.76
N THR A 228 -18.08 9.92 2.39
CA THR A 228 -18.10 11.35 2.03
C THR A 228 -19.01 11.62 0.83
N LEU A 229 -18.96 10.78 -0.20
CA LEU A 229 -19.85 10.88 -1.36
C LEU A 229 -21.32 10.72 -0.95
N VAL A 230 -21.66 9.71 -0.13
CA VAL A 230 -23.04 9.50 0.34
C VAL A 230 -23.54 10.71 1.14
N GLU A 231 -22.72 11.25 2.04
CA GLU A 231 -23.06 12.46 2.80
C GLU A 231 -23.32 13.66 1.88
N ARG A 232 -22.52 13.80 0.82
CA ARG A 232 -22.65 14.87 -0.17
C ARG A 232 -23.93 14.76 -0.99
N LEU A 233 -24.25 13.56 -1.48
CA LEU A 233 -25.40 13.33 -2.34
C LEU A 233 -26.73 13.26 -1.58
N PHE A 234 -26.72 12.69 -0.37
CA PHE A 234 -27.94 12.28 0.31
C PHE A 234 -28.14 12.89 1.70
N ASN A 235 -27.18 13.68 2.21
CA ASN A 235 -27.27 14.30 3.53
C ASN A 235 -27.03 15.83 3.54
N ASN A 236 -27.32 16.51 2.42
CA ASN A 236 -27.21 17.96 2.26
C ASN A 236 -25.83 18.53 2.62
N ARG A 237 -24.75 17.83 2.24
CA ARG A 237 -23.36 18.29 2.43
C ARG A 237 -22.63 18.52 1.09
N PRO A 238 -23.10 19.43 0.22
CA PRO A 238 -22.60 19.58 -1.15
C PRO A 238 -21.09 19.86 -1.25
N GLY A 239 -20.51 20.55 -0.26
CA GLY A 239 -19.08 20.89 -0.24
C GLY A 239 -18.17 19.86 0.43
N LEU A 240 -18.70 18.73 0.92
CA LEU A 240 -17.90 17.73 1.61
C LEU A 240 -17.07 16.92 0.61
N LYS A 241 -15.74 16.93 0.80
CA LYS A 241 -14.76 16.21 -0.04
C LYS A 241 -13.85 15.31 0.77
N MET A 242 -13.32 14.29 0.11
CA MET A 242 -12.27 13.45 0.70
C MET A 242 -10.95 14.21 0.72
N ASP A 243 -10.27 14.17 1.87
CA ASP A 243 -8.93 14.71 2.03
C ASP A 243 -7.91 13.59 1.80
N TYR A 244 -7.21 13.67 0.67
CA TYR A 244 -6.20 12.70 0.23
C TYR A 244 -4.78 13.04 0.70
N GLU A 245 -4.57 14.18 1.36
CA GLU A 245 -3.27 14.52 1.91
C GLU A 245 -3.01 13.72 3.20
N ASN A 246 -1.75 13.52 3.60
CA ASN A 246 -1.38 12.96 4.91
C ASN A 246 -2.19 11.71 5.33
N VAL A 247 -2.40 10.76 4.42
CA VAL A 247 -3.05 9.48 4.74
C VAL A 247 -2.05 8.57 5.44
N PRO A 248 -2.26 8.20 6.73
CA PRO A 248 -1.36 7.29 7.42
C PRO A 248 -1.41 5.92 6.78
N THR A 249 -0.23 5.33 6.57
CA THR A 249 -0.06 4.04 5.90
C THR A 249 0.89 3.16 6.70
N VAL A 250 0.57 1.87 6.77
CA VAL A 250 1.42 0.84 7.37
C VAL A 250 1.75 -0.19 6.31
N ILE A 251 3.01 -0.64 6.29
CA ILE A 251 3.46 -1.80 5.53
C ILE A 251 3.80 -2.88 6.55
N PHE A 252 3.15 -4.03 6.46
CA PHE A 252 3.32 -5.18 7.36
C PHE A 252 4.56 -6.00 7.02
N SER A 253 5.67 -5.29 6.80
CA SER A 253 7.01 -5.85 6.72
C SER A 253 7.51 -6.28 8.12
N HIS A 254 8.69 -6.87 8.17
CA HIS A 254 9.31 -7.43 9.36
C HIS A 254 10.68 -6.77 9.60
N PRO A 255 10.76 -5.75 10.46
CA PRO A 255 9.66 -5.17 11.26
C PRO A 255 8.72 -4.26 10.45
N PRO A 256 7.50 -3.95 10.97
CA PRO A 256 6.56 -3.08 10.27
C PRO A 256 7.10 -1.67 10.04
N ILE A 257 6.60 -1.03 8.97
CA ILE A 257 6.86 0.37 8.66
C ILE A 257 5.56 1.15 8.81
N GLY A 258 5.63 2.30 9.47
CA GLY A 258 4.58 3.31 9.47
C GLY A 258 5.06 4.59 8.77
N MET A 259 4.18 5.23 8.00
CA MET A 259 4.48 6.50 7.35
C MET A 259 3.26 7.40 7.21
N ILE A 260 3.47 8.71 7.34
CA ILE A 260 2.50 9.76 7.03
C ILE A 260 3.23 11.01 6.55
N GLY A 261 2.68 11.68 5.55
CA GLY A 261 3.21 12.95 5.03
C GLY A 261 4.43 12.77 4.13
N LEU A 262 5.24 13.82 4.02
CA LEU A 262 6.37 13.88 3.08
C LEU A 262 7.58 13.11 3.62
N THR A 263 8.34 12.44 2.75
CA THR A 263 9.71 11.97 3.08
C THR A 263 10.69 13.14 3.20
N GLU A 264 11.87 12.92 3.78
CA GLU A 264 12.85 14.01 3.94
C GLU A 264 13.21 14.59 2.57
N LYS A 265 13.45 13.71 1.59
CA LYS A 265 13.75 14.10 0.22
C LYS A 265 12.64 14.95 -0.40
N GLN A 266 11.39 14.52 -0.28
CA GLN A 266 10.24 15.28 -0.79
C GLN A 266 10.08 16.64 -0.10
N ALA A 267 10.33 16.71 1.20
CA ALA A 267 10.28 17.97 1.94
C ALA A 267 11.38 18.93 1.49
N LYS A 268 12.62 18.45 1.34
CA LYS A 268 13.75 19.25 0.86
C LYS A 268 13.53 19.74 -0.57
N GLU A 269 13.02 18.89 -1.46
CA GLU A 269 12.65 19.27 -2.83
C GLU A 269 11.56 20.35 -2.86
N LYS A 270 10.57 20.27 -1.95
CA LYS A 270 9.42 21.18 -1.91
C LYS A 270 9.72 22.52 -1.23
N PHE A 271 10.50 22.52 -0.15
CA PHE A 271 10.67 23.69 0.72
C PHE A 271 12.10 24.25 0.73
N GLY A 272 13.10 23.55 0.19
CA GLY A 272 14.52 23.89 0.35
C GLY A 272 15.11 23.24 1.60
N GLU A 273 16.37 22.78 1.51
CA GLU A 273 17.04 22.02 2.58
C GLU A 273 17.18 22.82 3.87
N GLU A 274 17.46 24.11 3.77
CA GLU A 274 17.59 25.01 4.92
C GLU A 274 16.28 25.16 5.71
N ASN A 275 15.14 24.96 5.05
CA ASN A 275 13.80 25.14 5.59
C ASN A 275 13.20 23.85 6.17
N VAL A 276 13.93 22.74 6.11
CA VAL A 276 13.49 21.45 6.65
C VAL A 276 14.24 21.13 7.94
N GLY A 277 13.52 20.78 9.00
CA GLY A 277 14.08 20.24 10.24
C GLY A 277 13.85 18.73 10.32
N VAL A 278 14.86 17.98 10.74
CA VAL A 278 14.79 16.51 10.87
C VAL A 278 15.13 16.12 12.31
N TYR A 279 14.30 15.27 12.90
CA TYR A 279 14.51 14.73 14.25
C TYR A 279 14.37 13.22 14.19
N LYS A 280 15.22 12.48 14.90
CA LYS A 280 15.18 11.02 14.84
C LYS A 280 15.66 10.36 16.12
N SER A 281 15.12 9.18 16.39
CA SER A 281 15.58 8.26 17.42
C SER A 281 15.78 6.88 16.80
N LYS A 282 16.99 6.30 16.98
CA LYS A 282 17.32 4.94 16.56
C LYS A 282 17.74 4.13 17.79
N PHE A 283 16.95 3.13 18.14
CA PHE A 283 17.11 2.37 19.38
C PHE A 283 16.81 0.89 19.17
N THR A 284 17.10 0.05 20.17
CA THR A 284 16.65 -1.35 20.18
C THR A 284 15.38 -1.46 21.00
N ASN A 285 14.30 -1.97 20.41
CA ASN A 285 13.06 -2.21 21.14
C ASN A 285 13.30 -3.17 22.32
N MET A 286 12.76 -2.84 23.51
CA MET A 286 12.96 -3.59 24.75
C MET A 286 12.64 -5.09 24.61
N PHE A 287 11.72 -5.46 23.72
CA PHE A 287 11.41 -6.87 23.41
C PHE A 287 12.66 -7.67 22.96
N TYR A 288 13.60 -7.03 22.25
CA TYR A 288 14.83 -7.65 21.76
C TYR A 288 16.01 -7.49 22.74
N SER A 289 15.81 -6.90 23.92
CA SER A 289 16.89 -6.59 24.87
C SER A 289 17.67 -7.84 25.33
N LEU A 290 16.96 -8.97 25.47
CA LEU A 290 17.50 -10.24 25.95
C LEU A 290 18.26 -11.06 24.89
N ILE A 291 18.26 -10.64 23.62
CA ILE A 291 19.15 -11.26 22.62
C ILE A 291 20.60 -11.01 23.07
N GLU A 292 21.42 -12.04 23.18
CA GLU A 292 22.80 -11.86 23.68
C GLU A 292 23.68 -11.14 22.64
N ASP A 293 23.56 -11.57 21.39
CA ASP A 293 24.31 -11.02 20.26
C ASP A 293 23.74 -9.64 19.87
N ALA A 294 24.49 -8.58 20.18
CA ALA A 294 24.08 -7.21 19.91
C ALA A 294 23.89 -6.93 18.41
N GLU A 295 24.64 -7.60 17.53
CA GLU A 295 24.55 -7.45 16.08
C GLU A 295 23.26 -8.07 15.52
N LYS A 296 22.63 -8.99 16.28
CA LYS A 296 21.36 -9.62 15.92
C LYS A 296 20.14 -8.88 16.49
N LYS A 297 20.32 -7.73 17.14
CA LYS A 297 19.20 -6.93 17.67
C LYS A 297 18.65 -6.01 16.59
N PRO A 298 17.44 -6.23 16.07
CA PRO A 298 16.83 -5.32 15.13
C PRO A 298 16.69 -3.93 15.75
N LYS A 299 16.96 -2.90 14.96
CA LYS A 299 16.78 -1.51 15.37
C LYS A 299 15.36 -1.05 15.06
N THR A 300 14.90 -0.10 15.85
CA THR A 300 13.71 0.69 15.60
C THR A 300 14.17 2.11 15.28
N LEU A 301 13.64 2.68 14.22
CA LEU A 301 13.83 4.07 13.82
C LEU A 301 12.49 4.79 13.91
N ILE A 302 12.49 5.98 14.53
CA ILE A 302 11.44 6.98 14.41
C ILE A 302 12.08 8.24 13.84
N LYS A 303 11.44 8.85 12.85
CA LYS A 303 11.93 10.03 12.15
C LYS A 303 10.80 11.03 11.89
N TYR A 304 11.07 12.29 12.21
CA TYR A 304 10.23 13.45 11.96
C TYR A 304 10.82 14.35 10.91
N ILE A 305 9.93 14.96 10.15
CA ILE A 305 10.25 16.00 9.19
C ILE A 305 9.35 17.19 9.47
N THR A 306 9.96 18.34 9.64
CA THR A 306 9.31 19.59 10.06
C THR A 306 9.57 20.69 9.04
N ASN A 307 8.61 21.60 8.89
CA ASN A 307 8.74 22.80 8.08
C ASN A 307 9.11 24.00 8.95
N LYS A 308 10.36 24.49 8.86
CA LYS A 308 10.84 25.63 9.65
C LYS A 308 10.18 26.96 9.26
N LEU A 309 9.64 27.07 8.05
CA LEU A 309 8.89 28.25 7.60
C LEU A 309 7.51 28.36 8.26
N ASP A 310 7.10 27.33 8.99
CA ASP A 310 5.75 27.17 9.52
C ASP A 310 5.81 26.63 10.96
N ASP A 311 6.58 27.32 11.82
CA ASP A 311 6.72 27.02 13.25
C ASP A 311 7.08 25.56 13.56
N GLU A 312 7.96 24.98 12.74
CA GLU A 312 8.34 23.56 12.82
C GLU A 312 7.12 22.61 12.78
N ARG A 313 6.09 22.96 11.98
CA ARG A 313 4.96 22.08 11.71
C ARG A 313 5.46 20.74 11.20
N VAL A 314 4.98 19.66 11.81
CA VAL A 314 5.31 18.29 11.42
C VAL A 314 4.61 17.99 10.10
N ILE A 315 5.41 17.81 9.05
CA ILE A 315 4.96 17.56 7.67
C ILE A 315 5.24 16.13 7.21
N GLY A 316 5.98 15.35 8.01
CA GLY A 316 6.25 13.94 7.77
C GLY A 316 6.62 13.22 9.05
N VAL A 317 6.12 11.99 9.21
CA VAL A 317 6.55 11.07 10.27
C VAL A 317 6.71 9.68 9.68
N HIS A 318 7.87 9.08 9.90
CA HIS A 318 8.22 7.77 9.36
C HIS A 318 8.87 6.93 10.45
N LEU A 319 8.52 5.64 10.50
CA LEU A 319 9.07 4.73 11.48
C LEU A 319 9.18 3.31 10.92
N CYS A 320 10.22 2.60 11.35
CA CYS A 320 10.43 1.19 11.06
C CYS A 320 10.78 0.50 12.37
N GLY A 321 10.00 -0.49 12.78
CA GLY A 321 10.23 -1.19 14.04
C GLY A 321 9.00 -1.90 14.58
N ARG A 322 9.23 -2.68 15.64
CA ARG A 322 8.15 -3.44 16.29
C ARG A 322 7.05 -2.49 16.76
N ASN A 323 5.80 -2.84 16.45
CA ASN A 323 4.58 -2.10 16.78
C ASN A 323 4.41 -0.76 16.05
N ALA A 324 5.21 -0.47 15.01
CA ALA A 324 5.01 0.71 14.17
C ALA A 324 3.60 0.77 13.53
N ASP A 325 3.03 -0.42 13.30
CA ASP A 325 1.68 -0.68 12.80
C ASP A 325 0.55 -0.13 13.70
N GLU A 326 0.77 -0.06 15.01
CA GLU A 326 -0.24 0.42 15.97
C GLU A 326 0.05 1.85 16.47
N MET A 327 1.31 2.27 16.49
CA MET A 327 1.67 3.59 17.03
C MET A 327 1.25 4.76 16.12
N LEU A 328 1.25 4.54 14.80
CA LEU A 328 1.11 5.62 13.82
C LEU A 328 -0.27 6.30 13.87
N GLN A 329 -1.34 5.59 14.23
CA GLN A 329 -2.71 6.11 14.09
C GLN A 329 -2.96 7.36 14.95
N GLY A 330 -2.43 7.39 16.18
CA GLY A 330 -2.53 8.56 17.07
C GLY A 330 -1.70 9.73 16.57
N VAL A 331 -0.48 9.47 16.10
CA VAL A 331 0.40 10.46 15.49
C VAL A 331 -0.23 11.06 14.22
N GLY A 332 -0.91 10.23 13.42
CA GLY A 332 -1.60 10.68 12.23
C GLY A 332 -2.71 11.70 12.50
N ILE A 333 -3.40 11.59 13.65
CA ILE A 333 -4.38 12.59 14.10
C ILE A 333 -3.67 13.91 14.39
N ALA A 334 -2.54 13.89 15.12
CA ALA A 334 -1.78 15.09 15.46
C ALA A 334 -1.25 15.81 14.20
N VAL A 335 -0.69 15.06 13.24
CA VAL A 335 -0.23 15.62 11.95
C VAL A 335 -1.41 16.26 11.19
N LYS A 336 -2.59 15.60 11.17
CA LYS A 336 -3.80 16.15 10.56
C LYS A 336 -4.31 17.41 11.25
N MET A 337 -4.08 17.57 12.56
CA MET A 337 -4.39 18.79 13.31
C MET A 337 -3.37 19.92 13.07
N GLY A 338 -2.28 19.65 12.33
CA GLY A 338 -1.22 20.62 12.09
C GLY A 338 -0.25 20.78 13.26
N ALA A 339 -0.02 19.71 14.04
CA ALA A 339 0.89 19.73 15.17
C ALA A 339 2.31 20.17 14.78
N THR A 340 2.92 20.97 15.65
CA THR A 340 4.31 21.43 15.59
C THR A 340 5.21 20.52 16.42
N LYS A 341 6.53 20.58 16.24
CA LYS A 341 7.49 19.87 17.11
C LYS A 341 7.25 20.19 18.60
N LYS A 342 6.93 21.43 18.93
CA LYS A 342 6.58 21.88 20.29
C LYS A 342 5.35 21.15 20.86
N ASP A 343 4.37 20.81 20.03
CA ASP A 343 3.18 20.06 20.47
C ASP A 343 3.52 18.61 20.85
N PHE A 344 4.55 18.01 20.24
CA PHE A 344 5.08 16.72 20.65
C PHE A 344 5.88 16.84 21.94
N ASP A 345 6.76 17.84 22.07
CA ASP A 345 7.65 18.01 23.22
C ASP A 345 6.93 18.34 24.53
N ARG A 346 5.75 18.96 24.46
CA ARG A 346 4.92 19.20 25.65
C ARG A 346 4.21 17.94 26.16
N CYS A 347 4.16 16.88 25.37
CA CYS A 347 3.45 15.66 25.73
C CYS A 347 4.35 14.78 26.60
N VAL A 348 3.88 14.46 27.81
CA VAL A 348 4.63 13.59 28.73
C VAL A 348 4.67 12.15 28.18
N ALA A 349 5.86 11.57 28.14
CA ALA A 349 6.11 10.20 27.71
C ALA A 349 5.34 9.14 28.52
N ILE A 350 4.96 8.04 27.85
CA ILE A 350 4.47 6.82 28.50
C ILE A 350 5.60 5.80 28.53
N HIS A 351 6.02 5.38 29.73
CA HIS A 351 7.21 4.54 29.91
C HIS A 351 6.88 3.19 30.58
N PRO A 352 7.47 2.05 30.13
CA PRO A 352 8.35 1.90 28.95
C PRO A 352 7.56 1.56 27.68
N THR A 353 7.71 2.35 26.61
CA THR A 353 7.10 2.08 25.30
C THR A 353 8.02 2.47 24.15
N GLY A 354 7.92 1.80 22.99
CA GLY A 354 8.61 2.29 21.78
C GLY A 354 8.05 3.64 21.29
N SER A 355 6.79 3.95 21.63
CA SER A 355 6.12 5.17 21.22
C SER A 355 6.56 6.42 21.99
N GLU A 356 7.18 6.29 23.18
CA GLU A 356 7.65 7.47 23.91
C GLU A 356 8.74 8.22 23.14
N GLU A 357 9.49 7.50 22.30
CA GLU A 357 10.53 8.05 21.44
C GLU A 357 9.98 9.08 20.44
N PHE A 358 8.68 9.06 20.13
CA PHE A 358 8.04 10.16 19.40
C PHE A 358 8.21 11.50 20.14
N VAL A 359 8.02 11.54 21.45
CA VAL A 359 8.03 12.80 22.22
C VAL A 359 9.39 13.09 22.88
N LEU A 360 10.41 12.26 22.59
CA LEU A 360 11.78 12.38 23.11
C LEU A 360 12.84 12.55 21.99
N CYS A 361 12.42 12.71 20.72
CA CYS A 361 13.35 12.86 19.60
C CYS A 361 14.13 14.19 19.65
N ASP A 362 15.45 14.08 19.57
CA ASP A 362 16.39 15.19 19.42
C ASP A 362 16.63 15.55 17.93
N PRO A 363 17.13 16.78 17.63
CA PRO A 363 17.52 17.16 16.29
C PRO A 363 18.57 16.20 15.71
N ALA A 364 18.44 15.82 14.44
CA ALA A 364 19.51 15.12 13.74
C ALA A 364 20.71 16.07 13.57
N ILE A 365 21.87 15.72 14.12
CA ILE A 365 23.14 16.45 13.97
C ILE A 365 23.75 16.16 12.59
#